data_AF-A0A645J3P3-F1
#
_entry.id   AF-A0A645J3P3-F1
#
_cell.length_a   1.000
_cell.length_b   1.000
_cell.length_c   1.000
_cell.angle_alpha   90.00
_cell.angle_beta   90.00
_cell.angle_gamma   90.00
#
_symmetry.space_group_name_H-M   'P 1'
#
loop_
_entity.id
_entity.type
_entity.pdbx_description
1 polymer ?
#
loop_
_entity_poly.entity_id
_entity_poly.type
_entity_poly.pdbx_seq_one_letter_code
_entity_poly.pdbx_strand_id
1 'polypeptide(L)'
;MQQEFDWLVNLPKNKILKCSNNIELCFEEEFFDNFLKKLKNYPKIEYLNDVIEHSWGQRVVRFYDLDGHIIEVGESMKTVINRFLVDGLSMKEISKKMDASVEDLEKLLNN
;
A
#
# COMPACT_ATOMS: atom_id res chain seq x y z
N MET A 1 -19.75 9.86 -0.02
CA MET A 1 -18.34 10.19 -0.33
C MET A 1 -18.14 11.64 0.03
N GLN A 2 -17.06 11.95 0.73
CA GLN A 2 -16.66 13.32 1.00
C GLN A 2 -16.06 13.87 -0.30
N GLN A 3 -16.57 15.00 -0.78
CA GLN A 3 -16.13 15.72 -1.97
C GLN A 3 -16.11 17.21 -1.59
N GLU A 4 -15.53 18.06 -2.43
CA GLU A 4 -15.42 19.52 -2.18
C GLU A 4 -14.63 19.82 -0.89
N PHE A 5 -13.39 19.35 -0.85
CA PHE A 5 -12.51 19.48 0.31
C PHE A 5 -12.31 20.95 0.71
N ASP A 6 -12.31 21.88 -0.25
CA ASP A 6 -12.25 23.33 -0.01
C ASP A 6 -13.37 23.81 0.93
N TRP A 7 -14.61 23.37 0.69
CA TRP A 7 -15.75 23.69 1.53
C TRP A 7 -15.60 23.05 2.92
N LEU A 8 -15.23 21.77 2.95
CA LEU A 8 -15.10 21.01 4.19
C LEU A 8 -14.10 21.62 5.16
N VAL A 9 -12.91 21.99 4.67
CA VAL A 9 -11.83 22.53 5.49
C VAL A 9 -11.79 24.06 5.52
N ASN A 10 -12.81 24.71 4.95
CA ASN A 10 -12.96 26.16 4.90
C ASN A 10 -11.74 26.87 4.27
N LEU A 11 -11.29 26.37 3.12
CA LEU A 11 -10.21 26.96 2.33
C LEU A 11 -10.72 27.45 0.96
N PRO A 12 -10.13 28.52 0.39
CA PRO A 12 -10.40 28.89 -1.00
C PRO A 12 -10.03 27.77 -1.99
N LYS A 13 -10.84 27.58 -3.04
CA LYS A 13 -10.61 26.56 -4.08
C LYS A 13 -9.21 26.58 -4.68
N ASN A 14 -8.64 27.77 -4.89
CA ASN A 14 -7.29 27.92 -5.45
C ASN A 14 -6.15 27.47 -4.49
N LYS A 15 -6.46 27.14 -3.24
CA LYS A 15 -5.52 26.54 -2.29
C LYS A 15 -5.60 25.01 -2.26
N ILE A 16 -6.59 24.40 -2.90
CA ILE A 16 -6.70 22.95 -3.02
C ILE A 16 -6.06 22.52 -4.34
N LEU A 17 -5.03 21.69 -4.23
CA LEU A 17 -4.34 21.10 -5.37
C LEU A 17 -4.83 19.68 -5.58
N LYS A 18 -5.11 19.33 -6.84
CA LYS A 18 -5.46 17.96 -7.24
C LYS A 18 -4.20 17.25 -7.73
N CYS A 19 -4.02 15.97 -7.34
CA CYS A 19 -2.86 15.16 -7.71
C CYS A 19 -1.53 15.85 -7.39
N SER A 20 -1.41 16.45 -6.20
CA SER A 20 -0.18 17.10 -5.74
C SER A 20 0.99 16.13 -5.52
N ASN A 21 0.69 14.82 -5.41
CA ASN A 21 1.66 13.72 -5.30
C ASN A 21 2.70 13.89 -4.18
N ASN A 22 2.31 14.57 -3.10
CA ASN A 22 3.17 14.89 -1.95
C ASN A 22 2.75 14.17 -0.66
N ILE A 23 1.69 13.35 -0.72
CA ILE A 23 1.24 12.49 0.37
C ILE A 23 0.62 11.22 -0.23
N GLU A 24 0.83 10.10 0.44
CA GLU A 24 0.13 8.84 0.18
C GLU A 24 -0.46 8.29 1.49
N LEU A 25 -1.59 7.60 1.36
CA LEU A 25 -2.18 6.80 2.43
C LEU A 25 -1.83 5.34 2.18
N CYS A 26 -1.04 4.75 3.07
CA CYS A 26 -0.60 3.36 2.96
C CYS A 26 -1.48 2.43 3.79
N PHE A 27 -1.93 1.34 3.17
CA PHE A 27 -2.72 0.28 3.79
C PHE A 27 -2.10 -1.09 3.48
N GLU A 28 -2.39 -2.06 4.33
CA GLU A 28 -2.02 -3.46 4.12
C GLU A 28 -3.27 -4.32 3.93
N GLU A 29 -3.17 -5.30 3.04
CA GLU A 29 -4.23 -6.28 2.74
C GLU A 29 -3.64 -7.69 2.75
N GLU A 30 -4.27 -8.59 3.50
CA GLU A 30 -3.85 -9.98 3.63
C GLU A 30 -4.19 -10.77 2.36
N PHE A 31 -5.35 -10.51 1.76
CA PHE A 31 -5.81 -11.17 0.54
C PHE A 31 -5.57 -10.31 -0.71
N PHE A 32 -4.33 -9.86 -0.89
CA PHE A 32 -3.96 -8.87 -1.90
C PHE A 32 -4.42 -9.22 -3.32
N ASP A 33 -4.24 -10.45 -3.78
CA ASP A 33 -4.67 -10.86 -5.13
C ASP A 33 -6.19 -10.84 -5.30
N ASN A 34 -6.96 -11.09 -4.23
CA ASN A 34 -8.43 -10.95 -4.27
C ASN A 34 -8.83 -9.48 -4.30
N PHE A 35 -8.12 -8.62 -3.56
CA PHE A 35 -8.30 -7.18 -3.62
C PHE A 35 -8.01 -6.62 -5.03
N LEU A 36 -6.93 -7.05 -5.69
CA LEU A 36 -6.65 -6.68 -7.08
C LEU A 36 -7.77 -7.09 -8.03
N LYS A 37 -8.33 -8.30 -7.87
CA LYS A 37 -9.50 -8.74 -8.66
C LYS A 37 -10.72 -7.87 -8.41
N LYS A 38 -10.97 -7.49 -7.15
CA LYS A 38 -12.06 -6.60 -6.77
C LYS A 38 -11.89 -5.21 -7.38
N LEU A 39 -10.68 -4.65 -7.36
CA LEU A 39 -10.36 -3.35 -7.96
C LEU A 39 -10.69 -3.30 -9.46
N LYS A 40 -10.47 -4.40 -10.21
CA LYS A 40 -10.81 -4.47 -11.65
C LYS A 40 -12.29 -4.26 -11.97
N ASN A 41 -13.19 -4.45 -10.99
CA ASN A 41 -14.62 -4.18 -11.17
C ASN A 41 -14.96 -2.68 -11.16
N TYR A 42 -13.98 -1.81 -10.90
CA TYR A 42 -14.15 -0.36 -10.82
C TYR A 42 -13.34 0.33 -11.93
N PRO A 43 -13.89 0.44 -13.16
CA PRO A 43 -13.14 0.94 -14.32
C PRO A 43 -12.79 2.44 -14.26
N LYS A 44 -13.30 3.16 -13.26
CA LYS A 44 -13.03 4.59 -13.04
C LYS A 44 -11.84 4.84 -12.12
N ILE A 45 -11.23 3.79 -11.55
CA ILE A 45 -10.03 3.94 -10.72
C ILE A 45 -8.88 4.39 -11.61
N GLU A 46 -8.25 5.51 -11.22
CA GLU A 46 -7.06 6.02 -11.86
C GLU A 46 -5.83 5.47 -11.14
N TYR A 47 -5.12 4.56 -11.81
CA TYR A 47 -3.91 3.95 -11.27
C TYR A 47 -2.71 4.86 -11.50
N LEU A 48 -1.86 4.99 -10.49
CA LEU A 48 -0.59 5.70 -10.63
C LEU A 48 0.41 4.84 -11.42
N ASN A 49 0.44 3.55 -11.12
CA ASN A 49 1.27 2.54 -11.78
C ASN A 49 0.56 1.19 -11.76
N ASP A 50 1.07 0.23 -12.56
CA ASP A 50 0.76 -1.19 -12.36
C ASP A 50 1.24 -1.67 -10.98
N VAL A 51 0.91 -2.92 -10.63
CA VAL A 51 1.42 -3.55 -9.41
C VAL A 51 2.95 -3.56 -9.46
N ILE A 52 3.58 -3.00 -8.43
CA ILE A 52 5.04 -2.99 -8.28
C ILE A 52 5.45 -3.90 -7.13
N GLU A 53 6.69 -4.36 -7.15
CA GLU A 53 7.32 -5.06 -6.04
C GLU A 53 8.46 -4.21 -5.49
N HIS A 54 8.44 -3.91 -4.20
CA HIS A 54 9.52 -3.19 -3.52
C HIS A 54 10.76 -4.08 -3.35
N SER A 55 11.91 -3.47 -3.06
CA SER A 55 13.18 -4.20 -2.86
C SER A 55 13.14 -5.23 -1.72
N TRP A 56 12.31 -4.96 -0.70
CA TRP A 56 12.02 -5.89 0.41
C TRP A 56 11.00 -6.98 0.05
N GLY A 57 10.49 -6.99 -1.19
CA GLY A 57 9.65 -8.02 -1.81
C GLY A 57 8.16 -7.95 -1.51
N GLN A 58 7.67 -6.82 -0.98
CA GLN A 58 6.24 -6.55 -0.88
C GLN A 58 5.69 -6.10 -2.22
N ARG A 59 4.57 -6.71 -2.66
CA ARG A 59 3.80 -6.22 -3.80
C ARG A 59 2.82 -5.13 -3.34
N VAL A 60 2.71 -4.05 -4.12
CA VAL A 60 1.79 -2.94 -3.85
C VAL A 60 1.12 -2.45 -5.12
N VAL A 61 -0.05 -1.84 -4.98
CA VAL A 61 -0.75 -1.10 -6.02
C VAL A 61 -1.00 0.32 -5.53
N ARG A 62 -0.79 1.30 -6.41
CA ARG A 62 -1.09 2.71 -6.14
C ARG A 62 -2.15 3.24 -7.09
N PHE A 63 -3.13 3.93 -6.55
CA PHE A 63 -4.21 4.57 -7.30
C PHE A 63 -4.69 5.83 -6.57
N TYR A 64 -5.43 6.66 -7.27
CA TYR A 64 -5.98 7.89 -6.72
C TYR A 64 -7.39 7.67 -6.15
N ASP A 65 -7.71 8.38 -5.07
CA ASP A 65 -9.09 8.64 -4.70
C ASP A 65 -9.73 9.71 -5.61
N LEU A 66 -10.98 10.09 -5.33
CA LEU A 66 -11.70 11.06 -6.16
C LEU A 66 -11.12 12.48 -6.11
N ASP A 67 -10.42 12.82 -5.04
CA ASP A 67 -9.83 14.13 -4.79
C ASP A 67 -8.35 14.19 -5.25
N GLY A 68 -7.82 13.08 -5.76
CA GLY A 68 -6.47 12.99 -6.32
C GLY A 68 -5.39 12.74 -5.28
N HIS A 69 -5.74 12.15 -4.13
CA HIS A 69 -4.78 11.67 -3.13
C HIS A 69 -4.32 10.26 -3.47
N ILE A 70 -3.03 9.98 -3.29
CA ILE A 70 -2.46 8.65 -3.57
C ILE A 70 -2.89 7.71 -2.44
N ILE A 71 -3.45 6.56 -2.81
CA ILE A 71 -3.66 5.42 -1.94
C ILE A 71 -2.72 4.32 -2.39
N GLU A 72 -1.88 3.86 -1.47
CA GLU A 72 -1.10 2.64 -1.63
C GLU A 72 -1.76 1.51 -0.83
N VAL A 73 -2.00 0.38 -1.50
CA VAL A 73 -2.38 -0.86 -0.81
C VAL A 73 -1.32 -1.89 -1.13
N GLY A 74 -0.71 -2.44 -0.09
CA GLY A 74 0.31 -3.47 -0.17
C GLY A 74 -0.13 -4.81 0.39
N GLU A 75 0.62 -5.85 0.06
CA GLU A 75 0.56 -7.10 0.83
C GLU A 75 0.88 -6.83 2.30
N SER A 76 0.21 -7.54 3.20
CA SER A 76 0.59 -7.48 4.61
C SER A 76 2.02 -7.99 4.82
N MET A 77 2.76 -7.36 5.72
CA MET A 77 4.14 -7.78 6.02
C MET A 77 4.22 -9.24 6.46
N LYS A 78 3.22 -9.70 7.22
CA LYS A 78 3.08 -11.11 7.63
C LYS A 78 3.06 -12.07 6.44
N THR A 79 2.28 -11.75 5.40
CA THR A 79 2.20 -12.57 4.19
C THR A 79 3.53 -12.58 3.43
N VAL A 80 4.21 -11.44 3.34
CA VAL A 80 5.54 -11.34 2.70
C VAL A 80 6.58 -12.18 3.44
N ILE A 81 6.64 -12.09 4.77
CA ILE A 81 7.56 -12.89 5.60
C ILE A 81 7.26 -14.38 5.45
N ASN A 82 5.98 -14.78 5.53
CA ASN A 82 5.58 -16.19 5.35
C ASN A 82 5.96 -16.72 3.97
N ARG A 83 5.82 -15.92 2.91
CA ARG A 83 6.27 -16.31 1.56
C ARG A 83 7.77 -16.61 1.54
N PHE A 84 8.60 -15.74 2.11
CA PHE A 84 10.05 -16.01 2.15
C PHE A 84 10.42 -17.25 2.98
N LEU A 85 9.71 -17.50 4.08
CA LEU A 85 9.90 -18.71 4.87
C LEU A 85 9.56 -19.98 4.06
N VAL A 86 8.46 -19.95 3.29
CA VAL A 86 8.08 -21.04 2.39
C VAL A 86 9.09 -21.24 1.27
N ASP A 87 9.67 -20.16 0.75
CA ASP A 87 10.75 -20.17 -0.23
C ASP A 87 12.10 -20.64 0.35
N GLY A 88 12.14 -20.95 1.65
CA GLY A 88 13.28 -21.57 2.33
C GLY A 88 14.28 -20.59 2.94
N LEU A 89 13.98 -19.28 2.96
CA LEU A 89 14.85 -18.30 3.63
C LEU A 89 14.73 -18.45 5.15
N SER A 90 15.85 -18.31 5.83
CA SER A 90 15.89 -18.20 7.29
C SER A 90 15.47 -16.80 7.75
N MET A 91 15.00 -16.67 9.00
CA MET A 91 14.67 -15.37 9.60
C MET A 91 15.81 -14.35 9.53
N LYS A 92 17.07 -14.80 9.59
CA LYS A 92 18.25 -13.91 9.46
C LYS A 92 18.42 -13.36 8.06
N GLU A 93 18.15 -14.18 7.03
CA GLU A 93 18.20 -13.74 5.63
C GLU A 93 17.05 -12.78 5.32
N ILE A 94 15.86 -13.06 5.85
CA ILE A 94 14.70 -12.17 5.73
C ILE A 94 14.97 -10.83 6.40
N SER A 95 15.48 -10.84 7.63
CA SER A 95 15.90 -9.64 8.38
C SER A 95 16.86 -8.76 7.55
N LYS A 96 17.88 -9.37 6.93
CA LYS A 96 18.80 -8.64 6.06
C LYS A 96 18.13 -8.12 4.78
N LYS A 97 17.21 -8.87 4.18
CA LYS A 97 16.51 -8.48 2.94
C LYS A 97 15.54 -7.32 3.17
N MET A 98 14.84 -7.32 4.31
CA MET A 98 13.83 -6.32 4.65
C MET A 98 14.39 -5.14 5.44
N ASP A 99 15.68 -5.16 5.78
CA ASP A 99 16.34 -4.17 6.64
C ASP A 99 15.59 -3.96 7.97
N ALA A 100 15.17 -5.08 8.59
CA ALA A 100 14.38 -5.10 9.82
C ALA A 100 14.98 -6.08 10.84
N SER A 101 14.76 -5.86 12.13
CA SER A 101 15.26 -6.79 13.15
C SER A 101 14.48 -8.11 13.14
N VAL A 102 15.14 -9.22 13.47
CA VAL A 102 14.46 -10.53 13.59
C VAL A 102 13.30 -10.47 14.58
N GLU A 103 13.47 -9.72 15.68
CA GLU A 103 12.46 -9.56 16.71
C GLU A 103 11.20 -8.84 16.19
N ASP A 104 11.37 -7.82 15.34
CA ASP A 104 10.23 -7.13 14.72
C ASP A 104 9.51 -8.03 13.70
N LEU A 105 10.25 -8.84 12.94
CA LEU A 105 9.66 -9.83 12.04
C LEU A 105 8.84 -10.89 12.82
N GLU A 106 9.34 -11.35 13.96
CA GLU A 106 8.61 -12.28 14.84
C GLU A 106 7.33 -11.64 15.41
N LYS A 107 7.36 -10.37 15.80
CA LYS A 107 6.16 -9.64 16.23
C LYS A 107 5.12 -9.55 15.11
N LEU A 108 5.55 -9.28 13.87
CA LEU A 108 4.66 -9.23 12.70
C LEU A 108 4.03 -10.59 12.37
N LEU A 109 4.73 -11.70 12.63
CA LEU A 109 4.19 -13.04 12.44
C LEU A 109 3.17 -13.46 13.51
N ASN A 110 3.35 -12.96 14.74
CA ASN A 110 2.55 -13.35 15.91
C ASN A 110 1.32 -12.46 16.16
N ASN A 111 1.22 -11.31 15.49
CA ASN A 111 0.00 -10.50 15.41
C ASN A 111 -0.99 -11.11 14.41
#